data_AF-A0A1Y2SFI8-F1
#
_entry.id   AF-A0A1Y2SFI8-F1
#
_cell.length_a   1.000
_cell.length_b   1.000
_cell.length_c   1.000
_cell.angle_alpha   90.00
_cell.angle_beta   90.00
_cell.angle_gamma   90.00
#
_symmetry.space_group_name_H-M   'P 1'
#
loop_
_entity.id
_entity.type
_entity.pdbx_description
1 polymer ?
#
loop_
_entity_poly.entity_id
_entity_poly.type
_entity_poly.pdbx_seq_one_letter_code
_entity_poly.pdbx_strand_id
1 'polypeptide(L)'
;MTSIARQLKDYEAINHKSGELNGFETETFEFRWRAPSSPVHQLMLLLNTPNQVLIFTGTCQGEMTAAQREQMQTMMATFRLRDEPKDNV
;
A
#
# COMPACT_ATOMS: atom_id res chain seq x y z
N MET A 1 14.93 -2.26 11.52
CA MET A 1 13.80 -2.76 10.69
C MET A 1 14.37 -3.62 9.57
N THR A 2 14.09 -4.92 9.55
CA THR A 2 14.43 -5.80 8.43
C THR A 2 13.48 -5.51 7.27
N SER A 3 14.03 -4.98 6.17
CA SER A 3 13.28 -4.67 4.95
C SER A 3 12.44 -5.87 4.50
N ILE A 4 11.20 -5.63 4.06
CA ILE A 4 10.25 -6.63 3.55
C ILE A 4 10.89 -7.49 2.44
N ALA A 5 11.80 -6.91 1.66
CA ALA A 5 12.56 -7.58 0.61
C ALA A 5 13.40 -8.76 1.12
N ARG A 6 13.83 -8.75 2.39
CA ARG A 6 14.63 -9.84 2.99
C ARG A 6 13.78 -10.98 3.53
N GLN A 7 12.47 -10.78 3.67
CA GLN A 7 11.55 -11.76 4.26
C GLN A 7 10.76 -12.52 3.18
N LEU A 8 10.69 -11.96 1.98
CA LEU A 8 9.90 -12.51 0.88
C LEU A 8 10.80 -13.25 -0.11
N LYS A 9 10.41 -14.49 -0.44
CA LYS A 9 11.12 -15.32 -1.41
C LYS A 9 10.96 -14.75 -2.81
N ASP A 10 12.05 -14.67 -3.55
CA ASP A 10 12.08 -14.14 -4.92
C ASP A 10 11.43 -12.75 -5.01
N TYR A 11 11.73 -11.88 -4.04
CA TYR A 11 11.22 -10.51 -4.02
C TYR A 11 11.68 -9.73 -5.25
N GLU A 12 10.73 -9.08 -5.91
CA GLU A 12 10.95 -8.21 -7.06
C GLU A 12 10.23 -6.89 -6.84
N ALA A 13 10.97 -5.79 -6.70
CA ALA A 13 10.38 -4.45 -6.69
C ALA A 13 10.02 -4.04 -8.13
N ILE A 14 8.80 -3.56 -8.32
CA ILE A 14 8.27 -3.14 -9.63
C ILE A 14 8.24 -1.62 -9.72
N ASN A 15 7.68 -0.98 -8.69
CA ASN A 15 7.54 0.46 -8.65
C ASN A 15 7.58 0.97 -7.21
N HIS A 16 8.02 2.20 -7.05
CA HIS A 16 8.00 2.93 -5.79
C HIS A 16 7.72 4.40 -6.07
N LYS A 17 6.69 4.96 -5.43
CA LYS A 17 6.25 6.34 -5.64
C LYS A 17 5.82 6.98 -4.33
N SER A 18 6.41 8.14 -4.03
CA SER A 18 5.92 9.05 -3.00
C SER A 18 4.75 9.88 -3.52
N GLY A 19 3.85 10.29 -2.63
CA GLY A 19 2.70 11.12 -2.97
C GLY A 19 2.06 11.76 -1.75
N GLU A 20 0.84 12.25 -1.91
CA GLU A 20 0.07 12.86 -0.84
C GLU A 20 -1.39 12.40 -0.91
N LEU A 21 -2.01 12.20 0.25
CA LEU A 21 -3.45 11.96 0.37
C LEU A 21 -4.01 12.74 1.56
N ASN A 22 -4.89 13.71 1.28
CA ASN A 22 -5.50 14.60 2.27
C ASN A 22 -4.49 15.41 3.11
N GLY A 23 -3.40 15.90 2.53
CA GLY A 23 -2.36 16.62 3.28
C GLY A 23 -1.36 15.74 4.03
N PHE A 24 -1.50 14.41 3.95
CA PHE A 24 -0.59 13.46 4.56
C PHE A 24 0.32 12.81 3.51
N GLU A 25 1.60 12.65 3.85
CA GLU A 25 2.57 11.98 3.00
C GLU A 25 2.18 10.52 2.79
N THR A 26 2.43 10.03 1.57
CA THR A 26 2.23 8.62 1.22
C THR A 26 3.46 8.03 0.54
N GLU A 27 3.67 6.74 0.78
CA GLU A 27 4.66 5.93 0.09
C GLU A 27 3.99 4.70 -0.49
N THR A 28 4.03 4.54 -1.82
CA THR A 28 3.40 3.42 -2.53
C THR A 28 4.46 2.49 -3.10
N PHE A 29 4.41 1.22 -2.71
CA PHE A 29 5.29 0.15 -3.19
C PHE A 29 4.49 -0.86 -4.01
N GLU A 30 4.98 -1.19 -5.19
CA GLU A 30 4.49 -2.26 -6.04
C GLU A 30 5.58 -3.32 -6.13
N PHE A 31 5.27 -4.56 -5.76
CA PHE A 31 6.26 -5.63 -5.76
C PHE A 31 5.60 -7.00 -5.93
N ARG A 32 6.42 -7.97 -6.35
CA ARG A 32 6.06 -9.37 -6.46
C ARG A 32 6.95 -10.22 -5.58
N TRP A 33 6.42 -11.38 -5.20
CA TRP A 33 7.17 -12.41 -4.51
C TRP A 33 6.52 -13.77 -4.71
N ARG A 34 7.25 -14.84 -4.41
CA ARG A 34 6.78 -16.21 -4.57
C ARG A 34 6.22 -16.76 -3.27
N ALA A 35 4.91 -16.98 -3.21
CA ALA A 35 4.30 -17.81 -2.16
C ALA A 35 4.40 -19.30 -2.52
N PRO A 36 4.21 -20.22 -1.55
CA PRO A 36 4.24 -21.66 -1.83
C PRO A 36 3.22 -22.12 -2.88
N SER A 37 2.06 -21.47 -2.96
CA SER A 37 0.98 -21.82 -3.89
C SER A 37 1.12 -21.19 -5.27
N SER A 38 1.55 -19.93 -5.34
CA SER A 38 1.50 -19.11 -6.55
C SER A 38 2.27 -17.80 -6.37
N PRO A 39 2.73 -17.15 -7.46
CA PRO A 39 3.26 -15.80 -7.41
C PRO A 39 2.22 -14.82 -6.87
N VAL A 40 2.66 -13.87 -6.07
CA VAL A 40 1.83 -12.84 -5.46
C VAL A 40 2.29 -11.48 -5.95
N HIS A 41 1.36 -10.64 -6.39
CA HIS A 41 1.62 -9.24 -6.74
C HIS A 41 0.88 -8.35 -5.72
N GLN A 42 1.62 -7.48 -5.03
CA GLN A 42 1.10 -6.58 -4.03
C GLN A 42 1.34 -5.12 -4.39
N LEU A 43 0.33 -4.30 -4.09
CA LEU A 43 0.39 -2.86 -4.07
C LEU A 43 0.17 -2.41 -2.63
N MET A 44 1.16 -1.77 -2.03
CA MET A 44 1.16 -1.35 -0.63
C MET A 44 1.30 0.17 -0.54
N LEU A 45 0.29 0.86 -0.01
CA LEU A 45 0.32 2.29 0.25
C LEU A 45 0.44 2.53 1.75
N LEU A 46 1.49 3.24 2.15
CA LEU A 46 1.69 3.75 3.50
C LEU A 46 1.18 5.18 3.51
N LEU A 47 0.33 5.53 4.48
CA LEU A 47 -0.17 6.87 4.73
C LEU A 47 0.31 7.31 6.10
N ASN A 48 1.15 8.35 6.14
CA ASN A 48 1.78 8.85 7.36
C ASN A 48 0.88 9.90 8.02
N THR A 49 0.02 9.47 8.96
CA THR A 49 -0.79 10.41 9.75
C THR A 49 -0.05 10.80 11.04
N PRO A 50 -0.45 11.89 11.74
CA PRO A 50 0.33 12.42 12.86
C PRO A 50 0.62 11.42 13.99
N ASN A 51 -0.31 10.49 14.23
CA ASN A 51 -0.24 9.56 15.35
C ASN A 51 0.02 8.10 14.94
N GLN A 52 -0.12 7.78 13.64
CA GLN A 52 -0.03 6.40 13.16
C GLN A 52 0.28 6.32 11.67
N VAL A 53 0.92 5.22 11.26
CA VAL A 53 1.06 4.87 9.85
C VAL A 53 -0.05 3.90 9.49
N LEU A 54 -0.90 4.28 8.53
CA LEU A 54 -1.90 3.39 7.95
C LEU A 54 -1.29 2.66 6.74
N ILE A 55 -1.44 1.34 6.68
CA ILE A 55 -0.95 0.52 5.58
C ILE A 55 -2.14 -0.09 4.83
N PHE A 56 -2.32 0.32 3.58
CA PHE A 56 -3.30 -0.25 2.66
C PHE A 56 -2.60 -1.26 1.76
N THR A 57 -3.10 -2.49 1.71
CA THR A 57 -2.50 -3.54 0.89
C THR A 57 -3.53 -4.12 -0.07
N GLY A 58 -3.32 -3.91 -1.36
CA GLY A 58 -4.00 -4.62 -2.44
C GLY A 58 -3.17 -5.82 -2.86
N THR A 59 -3.77 -7.01 -2.97
CA THR A 59 -3.06 -8.25 -3.31
C THR A 59 -3.83 -9.03 -4.36
N CYS A 60 -3.13 -9.56 -5.37
CA CYS A 60 -3.68 -10.54 -6.29
C CYS A 60 -2.69 -11.70 -6.50
N GLN A 61 -3.23 -12.84 -6.94
CA GLN A 61 -2.43 -13.96 -7.42
C GLN A 61 -1.97 -13.70 -8.85
N GLY A 62 -0.76 -14.13 -9.19
CA GLY A 62 -0.15 -13.88 -10.49
C GLY A 62 0.19 -12.41 -10.68
N GLU A 63 -0.14 -11.86 -11.85
CA GLU A 63 0.17 -10.48 -12.18
C GLU A 63 -1.09 -9.61 -12.23
N MET A 64 -1.08 -8.53 -11.44
CA MET A 64 -2.06 -7.46 -11.57
C MET A 64 -2.01 -6.82 -12.95
N THR A 65 -3.15 -6.72 -13.63
CA THR A 65 -3.26 -5.94 -14.87
C THR A 65 -3.17 -4.45 -14.58
N ALA A 66 -2.85 -3.65 -15.60
CA ALA A 66 -2.82 -2.19 -15.46
C ALA A 66 -4.17 -1.63 -14.95
N ALA A 67 -5.28 -2.17 -15.45
CA ALA A 67 -6.63 -1.76 -15.02
C ALA A 67 -6.92 -2.14 -13.56
N GLN A 68 -6.54 -3.33 -13.11
CA GLN A 68 -6.70 -3.75 -11.71
C GLN A 68 -5.87 -2.87 -10.78
N ARG A 69 -4.63 -2.54 -11.19
CA ARG A 69 -3.75 -1.66 -10.43
C ARG A 69 -4.33 -0.26 -10.29
N GLU A 70 -4.80 0.31 -11.39
CA GLU A 70 -5.45 1.63 -11.39
C GLU A 70 -6.67 1.62 -10.47
N GLN A 71 -7.55 0.61 -10.58
CA GLN A 71 -8.73 0.49 -9.70
C GLN A 71 -8.35 0.42 -8.22
N MET A 72 -7.31 -0.34 -7.85
CA MET A 72 -6.84 -0.39 -6.46
C MET A 72 -6.31 0.97 -5.99
N GLN A 73 -5.51 1.65 -6.81
CA GLN A 73 -5.01 2.99 -6.51
C GLN A 73 -6.16 4.00 -6.35
N THR A 74 -7.16 3.96 -7.24
CA THR A 74 -8.35 4.80 -7.14
C THR A 74 -9.09 4.55 -5.84
N MET A 75 -9.34 3.27 -5.47
CA MET A 75 -9.97 2.95 -4.18
C MET A 75 -9.17 3.51 -3.00
N MET A 76 -7.86 3.29 -2.95
CA MET A 76 -7.00 3.80 -1.87
C MET A 76 -7.05 5.33 -1.79
N ALA A 77 -7.09 6.02 -2.93
CA ALA A 77 -7.20 7.48 -2.99
C ALA A 77 -8.55 8.04 -2.51
N THR A 78 -9.59 7.21 -2.39
CA THR A 78 -10.88 7.65 -1.82
C THR A 78 -10.88 7.71 -0.30
N PHE A 79 -9.84 7.19 0.36
CA PHE A 79 -9.79 7.21 1.82
C PHE A 79 -9.82 8.64 2.37
N ARG A 80 -10.59 8.82 3.43
CA ARG A 80 -10.70 10.05 4.21
C ARG A 80 -10.54 9.67 5.67
N LEU A 81 -9.55 10.26 6.33
CA LEU A 81 -9.39 10.12 7.77
C LEU A 81 -10.60 10.80 8.43
N ARG A 82 -11.22 10.14 9.41
CA ARG A 82 -12.25 10.79 10.22
C ARG A 82 -11.55 11.68 11.23
N ASP A 83 -12.04 12.91 11.38
CA ASP A 83 -11.63 13.75 12.50
C ASP A 83 -11.91 13.00 13.81
N GLU A 84 -10.97 13.01 14.75
CA GLU A 84 -11.29 12.62 16.11
C GLU A 84 -12.42 13.54 16.61
N PRO A 85 -13.51 12.99 17.18
CA PRO A 85 -14.48 13.85 17.85
C PRO A 85 -13.71 14.64 18.90
N LYS A 86 -13.64 15.96 18.73
CA LYS A 86 -13.24 16.83 19.83
C LYS A 86 -14.30 16.62 20.90
N ASP A 87 -13.95 15.93 21.97
CA ASP A 87 -14.76 15.91 23.17
C ASP A 87 -15.02 17.37 23.56
N ASN A 88 -16.27 17.80 23.40
CA ASN A 88 -16.72 19.11 23.82
C ASN A 88 -16.70 19.12 25.35
N VAL A 89 -15.63 19.69 25.92
CA VAL A 89 -15.57 20.10 27.33
C VAL A 89 -16.14 21.51 27.46
#